data_AF-A0A1Z5IDE1-F1
#
_entry.id   AF-A0A1Z5IDE1-F1
#
_cell.length_a   1.000
_cell.length_b   1.000
_cell.length_c   1.000
_cell.angle_alpha   90.00
_cell.angle_beta   90.00
_cell.angle_gamma   90.00
#
_symmetry.space_group_name_H-M   'P 1'
#
loop_
_entity.id
_entity.type
_entity.pdbx_description
1 polymer ?
#
loop_
_entity_poly.entity_id
_entity_poly.type
_entity_poly.pdbx_seq_one_letter_code
_entity_poly.pdbx_strand_id
1 'polypeptide(L)'
;MNLENVDTQHDYQDLVNHIYQVDDFDFVGIALYANDQSTIKWYFVAGNQNEQFRKIVLRSGIGIAGLVVRTGKPFWKNGLQDYEYTDKMYTPIARVESLQNAAAVPIYPSAVRLVGGVLLAGYRSKQPVSNETASRLSQYLDTF
;
A
#
# COMPACT_ATOMS: atom_id res chain seq x y z
N MET A 1 -14.73 20.01 8.11
CA MET A 1 -13.83 19.32 7.17
C MET A 1 -12.59 20.19 7.11
N ASN A 2 -11.46 19.76 7.70
CA ASN A 2 -10.25 20.59 7.81
C ASN A 2 -9.54 20.66 6.46
N LEU A 3 -9.13 21.87 6.04
CA LEU A 3 -8.43 22.13 4.78
C LEU A 3 -7.13 21.32 4.66
N GLU A 4 -6.40 21.14 5.77
CA GLU A 4 -5.21 20.28 5.84
C GLU A 4 -5.48 18.83 5.41
N ASN A 5 -6.68 18.30 5.70
CA ASN A 5 -7.04 16.94 5.29
C ASN A 5 -7.45 16.85 3.81
N VAL A 6 -7.73 17.96 3.14
CA VAL A 6 -8.14 17.96 1.71
C VAL A 6 -6.89 18.04 0.83
N ASP A 7 -5.90 18.85 1.21
CA ASP A 7 -4.63 18.95 0.47
C ASP A 7 -3.89 17.61 0.48
N THR A 8 -3.74 16.96 1.65
CA THR A 8 -3.08 15.65 1.73
C THR A 8 -3.81 14.53 0.96
N GLN A 9 -5.13 14.63 0.76
CA GLN A 9 -5.88 13.66 -0.05
C GLN A 9 -5.59 13.82 -1.55
N HIS A 10 -5.45 15.06 -2.03
CA HIS A 10 -5.06 15.32 -3.42
C HIS A 10 -3.62 14.87 -3.65
N ASP A 11 -2.71 15.20 -2.72
CA ASP A 11 -1.30 14.83 -2.79
C ASP A 11 -1.09 13.31 -2.92
N TYR A 12 -1.82 12.50 -2.13
CA TYR A 12 -1.70 11.04 -2.20
C TYR A 12 -2.29 10.42 -3.45
N GLN A 13 -3.37 10.98 -4.01
CA GLN A 13 -3.89 10.48 -5.27
C GLN A 13 -2.93 10.81 -6.42
N ASP A 14 -2.34 12.01 -6.42
CA ASP A 14 -1.35 12.42 -7.41
C ASP A 14 -0.07 11.60 -7.30
N LEU A 15 0.37 11.27 -6.07
CA LEU A 15 1.50 10.39 -5.83
C LEU A 15 1.30 9.00 -6.43
N VAL A 16 0.18 8.32 -6.15
CA VAL A 16 -0.06 6.97 -6.70
C VAL A 16 -0.20 7.00 -8.23
N ASN A 17 -0.81 8.05 -8.78
CA ASN A 17 -0.92 8.26 -10.23
C ASN A 17 0.45 8.47 -10.85
N HIS A 18 1.30 9.30 -10.24
CA HIS A 18 2.65 9.58 -10.70
C HIS A 18 3.48 8.30 -10.76
N ILE A 19 3.55 7.54 -9.64
CA ILE A 19 4.31 6.29 -9.56
C ILE A 19 3.84 5.31 -10.64
N TYR A 20 2.51 5.15 -10.81
CA TYR A 20 1.95 4.27 -11.82
C TYR A 20 2.26 4.69 -13.26
N GLN A 21 2.47 5.99 -13.52
CA GLN A 21 2.79 6.49 -14.87
C GLN A 21 4.27 6.39 -15.22
N VAL A 22 5.16 6.55 -14.23
CA VAL A 22 6.61 6.63 -14.47
C VAL A 22 7.35 5.32 -14.19
N ASP A 23 6.68 4.35 -13.55
CA ASP A 23 7.23 3.05 -13.20
C ASP A 23 6.38 1.92 -13.82
N ASP A 24 6.90 0.70 -13.79
CA ASP A 24 6.31 -0.45 -14.48
C ASP A 24 5.30 -1.25 -13.63
N PHE A 25 4.89 -0.71 -12.49
CA PHE A 25 3.97 -1.39 -11.58
C PHE A 25 2.57 -1.57 -12.20
N ASP A 26 2.00 -2.77 -12.02
CA ASP A 26 0.64 -3.06 -12.44
C ASP A 26 -0.41 -2.42 -11.52
N PHE A 27 -0.04 -2.16 -10.27
CA PHE A 27 -0.89 -1.58 -9.24
C PHE A 27 -0.06 -0.77 -8.25
N VAL A 28 -0.57 0.40 -7.87
CA VAL A 28 -0.04 1.22 -6.78
C VAL A 28 -1.19 1.61 -5.86
N GLY A 29 -0.98 1.58 -4.55
CA GLY A 29 -2.02 1.95 -3.59
C GLY A 29 -1.49 2.50 -2.28
N ILE A 30 -2.27 3.37 -1.66
CA ILE A 30 -2.02 3.92 -0.34
C ILE A 30 -3.13 3.48 0.62
N ALA A 31 -2.72 2.90 1.74
CA ALA A 31 -3.58 2.56 2.86
C ALA A 31 -3.32 3.50 4.05
N LEU A 32 -4.39 4.06 4.61
CA LEU A 32 -4.33 4.96 5.77
C LEU A 32 -5.23 4.44 6.89
N TYR A 33 -5.01 4.94 8.11
CA TYR A 33 -5.99 4.80 9.18
C TYR A 33 -7.30 5.50 8.80
N ALA A 34 -8.42 4.83 9.06
CA ALA A 34 -9.73 5.46 8.97
C ALA A 34 -9.93 6.44 10.14
N ASN A 35 -11.00 7.24 10.07
CA ASN A 35 -11.34 8.23 11.11
C ASN A 35 -11.51 7.62 12.51
N ASP A 36 -11.81 6.32 12.60
CA ASP A 36 -11.90 5.58 13.87
C ASP A 36 -10.53 5.24 14.49
N GLN A 37 -9.43 5.53 13.79
CA GLN A 37 -8.03 5.25 14.14
C GLN A 37 -7.72 3.80 14.54
N SER A 38 -8.64 2.88 14.27
CA SER A 38 -8.55 1.46 14.64
C SER A 38 -8.50 0.56 13.42
N THR A 39 -9.03 1.04 12.29
CA THR A 39 -9.06 0.35 11.02
C THR A 39 -8.17 1.01 9.98
N ILE A 40 -7.64 0.19 9.07
CA ILE A 40 -6.78 0.61 7.96
C ILE A 40 -7.52 0.27 6.67
N LYS A 41 -7.60 1.22 5.73
CA LYS A 41 -8.30 1.07 4.44
C LYS A 41 -7.45 1.61 3.30
N TRP A 42 -7.65 1.04 2.12
CA TRP A 42 -7.07 1.52 0.86
C TRP A 42 -7.90 2.69 0.34
N TYR A 43 -7.31 3.89 0.34
CA TYR A 43 -8.00 5.13 -0.03
C TYR A 43 -7.67 5.58 -1.44
N PHE A 44 -6.39 5.50 -1.81
CA PHE A 44 -5.87 5.96 -3.09
C PHE A 44 -5.25 4.79 -3.82
N VAL A 45 -5.58 4.64 -5.09
CA VAL A 45 -5.04 3.57 -5.93
C VAL A 45 -4.84 4.08 -7.35
N ALA A 46 -3.94 3.43 -8.07
CA ALA A 46 -3.76 3.55 -9.50
C ALA A 46 -3.54 2.15 -10.11
N GLY A 47 -4.06 1.92 -11.31
CA GLY A 47 -3.96 0.62 -11.98
C GLY A 47 -4.88 -0.47 -11.43
N ASN A 48 -5.88 -0.13 -10.59
CA ASN A 48 -6.82 -1.10 -10.03
C ASN A 48 -7.73 -1.75 -11.09
N GLN A 49 -7.99 -3.05 -10.99
CA GLN A 49 -8.86 -3.75 -11.96
C GLN A 49 -10.35 -3.51 -11.71
N ASN A 50 -10.71 -3.18 -10.48
CA ASN A 50 -12.08 -2.97 -10.03
C ASN A 50 -12.09 -2.16 -8.72
N GLU A 51 -13.27 -1.89 -8.17
CA GLU A 51 -13.40 -1.13 -6.91
C GLU A 51 -13.55 -2.01 -5.64
N GLN A 52 -13.38 -3.32 -5.73
CA GLN A 52 -13.54 -4.21 -4.57
C GLN A 52 -12.51 -3.93 -3.47
N PHE A 53 -11.38 -3.29 -3.79
CA PHE A 53 -10.38 -2.87 -2.81
C PHE A 53 -10.99 -1.99 -1.71
N ARG A 54 -12.02 -1.20 -2.05
CA ARG A 54 -12.72 -0.31 -1.10
C ARG A 54 -13.42 -1.08 0.04
N LYS A 55 -13.73 -2.36 -0.17
CA LYS A 55 -14.36 -3.23 0.84
C LYS A 55 -13.36 -3.81 1.84
N ILE A 56 -12.06 -3.67 1.57
CA ILE A 56 -11.00 -4.20 2.43
C ILE A 56 -10.90 -3.33 3.67
N VAL A 57 -11.10 -3.92 4.83
CA VAL A 57 -10.91 -3.29 6.15
C VAL A 57 -9.92 -4.12 6.92
N LEU A 58 -8.81 -3.50 7.31
CA LEU A 58 -7.71 -4.14 8.03
C LEU A 58 -7.60 -3.56 9.44
N ARG A 59 -6.87 -4.26 10.30
CA ARG A 59 -6.42 -3.77 11.60
C ARG A 59 -4.90 -3.83 11.66
N SER A 60 -4.29 -3.12 12.61
CA SER A 60 -2.85 -3.21 12.86
C SER A 60 -2.45 -4.68 13.00
N GLY A 61 -1.44 -5.06 12.21
CA GLY A 61 -0.92 -6.41 12.16
C GLY A 61 -1.61 -7.43 11.26
N ILE A 62 -2.72 -7.05 10.60
CA ILE A 62 -3.48 -7.90 9.68
C ILE A 62 -3.36 -7.33 8.26
N GLY A 63 -3.09 -8.17 7.27
CA GLY A 63 -2.83 -7.67 5.92
C GLY A 63 -1.37 -7.20 5.75
N ILE A 64 -0.96 -6.99 4.50
CA ILE A 64 0.32 -6.32 4.18
C ILE A 64 0.37 -4.94 4.85
N ALA A 65 -0.68 -4.13 4.68
CA ALA A 65 -0.72 -2.78 5.25
C ALA A 65 -0.70 -2.81 6.79
N GLY A 66 -1.49 -3.68 7.43
CA GLY A 66 -1.46 -3.79 8.89
C GLY A 66 -0.11 -4.27 9.42
N LEU A 67 0.58 -5.18 8.72
CA LEU A 67 1.93 -5.62 9.09
C LEU A 67 2.95 -4.48 9.04
N VAL A 68 2.95 -3.70 7.96
CA VAL A 68 3.85 -2.54 7.80
C VAL A 68 3.55 -1.49 8.87
N VAL A 69 2.28 -1.16 9.11
CA VAL A 69 1.88 -0.24 10.19
C VAL A 69 2.35 -0.71 11.56
N ARG A 70 2.18 -2.00 11.88
CA ARG A 70 2.57 -2.55 13.18
C ARG A 70 4.09 -2.54 13.39
N THR A 71 4.86 -2.79 12.32
CA THR A 71 6.31 -2.99 12.43
C THR A 71 7.12 -1.73 12.14
N GLY A 72 6.56 -0.76 11.42
CA GLY A 72 7.30 0.39 10.89
C GLY A 72 8.39 0.02 9.89
N LYS A 73 8.33 -1.19 9.32
CA LYS A 73 9.37 -1.71 8.43
C LYS A 73 8.81 -1.96 7.03
N PRO A 74 9.64 -1.76 5.99
CA PRO A 74 9.31 -2.22 4.65
C PRO A 74 8.99 -3.72 4.59
N PHE A 75 8.15 -4.09 3.64
CA PHE A 75 7.75 -5.46 3.34
C PHE A 75 7.91 -5.71 1.84
N TRP A 76 8.37 -6.89 1.44
CA TRP A 76 8.25 -7.37 0.07
C TRP A 76 8.07 -8.88 0.07
N LYS A 77 7.26 -9.39 -0.86
CA LYS A 77 7.04 -10.83 -1.03
C LYS A 77 6.72 -11.15 -2.49
N ASN A 78 7.39 -12.19 -2.97
CA ASN A 78 7.08 -12.84 -4.24
C ASN A 78 6.18 -14.05 -3.99
N GLY A 79 5.38 -14.44 -4.99
CA GLY A 79 4.49 -15.60 -4.85
C GLY A 79 3.36 -15.38 -3.85
N LEU A 80 2.71 -14.21 -3.89
CA LEU A 80 1.58 -13.87 -3.03
C LEU A 80 0.34 -14.75 -3.25
N GLN A 81 0.27 -15.44 -4.39
CA GLN A 81 -0.76 -16.41 -4.70
C GLN A 81 -0.37 -17.84 -4.33
N ASP A 82 0.86 -18.09 -3.86
CA ASP A 82 1.30 -19.42 -3.49
C ASP A 82 0.48 -19.93 -2.30
N TYR A 83 -0.09 -21.12 -2.49
CA TYR A 83 -1.26 -21.60 -1.77
C TYR A 83 -0.92 -22.17 -0.39
N GLU A 84 -0.74 -21.30 0.61
CA GLU A 84 -0.95 -21.71 2.01
C GLU A 84 -2.30 -21.17 2.51
N TYR A 85 -3.13 -22.06 3.05
CA TYR A 85 -4.49 -21.76 3.49
C TYR A 85 -4.53 -20.70 4.61
N THR A 86 -3.45 -20.61 5.38
CA THR A 86 -3.19 -19.60 6.41
C THR A 86 -2.93 -18.21 5.81
N ASP A 87 -2.20 -18.11 4.70
CA ASP A 87 -1.79 -16.84 4.07
C ASP A 87 -2.93 -16.12 3.35
N LYS A 88 -3.94 -16.89 2.89
CA LYS A 88 -5.12 -16.37 2.19
C LYS A 88 -5.92 -15.32 2.96
N MET A 89 -5.85 -15.31 4.30
CA MET A 89 -6.50 -14.29 5.13
C MET A 89 -5.61 -13.04 5.34
N TYR A 90 -4.31 -13.10 5.03
CA TYR A 90 -3.35 -12.03 5.31
C TYR A 90 -3.00 -11.14 4.10
N THR A 91 -3.58 -11.35 2.92
CA THR A 91 -3.25 -10.54 1.71
C THR A 91 -4.48 -10.17 0.85
N PRO A 92 -5.57 -9.60 1.43
CA PRO A 92 -6.80 -9.34 0.68
C PRO A 92 -6.62 -8.43 -0.55
N ILE A 93 -5.70 -7.46 -0.49
CA ILE A 93 -5.39 -6.59 -1.63
C ILE A 93 -4.77 -7.37 -2.79
N ALA A 94 -3.86 -8.31 -2.49
CA ALA A 94 -3.21 -9.13 -3.51
C ALA A 94 -4.22 -10.05 -4.21
N ARG A 95 -5.22 -10.54 -3.48
CA ARG A 95 -6.32 -11.31 -4.10
C ARG A 95 -7.19 -10.45 -5.00
N VAL A 96 -7.67 -9.31 -4.49
CA VAL A 96 -8.60 -8.45 -5.24
C VAL A 96 -7.98 -7.91 -6.53
N GLU A 97 -6.68 -7.60 -6.49
CA GLU A 97 -5.94 -7.03 -7.61
C GLU A 97 -5.13 -8.05 -8.40
N SER A 98 -5.27 -9.34 -8.08
CA SER A 98 -4.54 -10.46 -8.71
C SER A 98 -3.01 -10.29 -8.69
N LEU A 99 -2.47 -9.66 -7.64
CA LEU A 99 -1.02 -9.43 -7.51
C LEU A 99 -0.30 -10.74 -7.22
N GLN A 100 0.77 -11.00 -7.96
CA GLN A 100 1.70 -12.10 -7.74
C GLN A 100 2.84 -11.68 -6.82
N ASN A 101 3.31 -10.43 -6.94
CA ASN A 101 4.46 -9.93 -6.21
C ASN A 101 4.15 -8.50 -5.73
N ALA A 102 4.51 -8.13 -4.51
CA ALA A 102 4.29 -6.78 -4.00
C ALA A 102 5.31 -6.34 -2.96
N ALA A 103 5.67 -5.05 -3.02
CA ALA A 103 6.47 -4.35 -2.02
C ALA A 103 5.64 -3.24 -1.38
N ALA A 104 5.89 -2.97 -0.11
CA ALA A 104 5.19 -1.95 0.65
C ALA A 104 6.12 -1.27 1.65
N VAL A 105 5.93 0.04 1.84
CA VAL A 105 6.76 0.88 2.71
C VAL A 105 5.88 1.72 3.64
N PRO A 106 6.34 2.00 4.87
CA PRO A 106 5.63 2.88 5.80
C PRO A 106 5.67 4.32 5.31
N ILE A 107 4.56 5.05 5.47
CA ILE A 107 4.48 6.49 5.30
C ILE A 107 4.55 7.14 6.69
N TYR A 108 5.45 8.09 6.87
CA TYR A 108 5.60 8.86 8.11
C TYR A 108 5.11 10.29 7.86
N PRO A 109 4.06 10.76 8.55
CA PRO A 109 3.66 12.16 8.49
C PRO A 109 4.79 13.04 9.04
N SER A 110 5.10 14.14 8.35
CA SER A 110 6.25 15.01 8.62
C SER A 110 6.31 15.55 10.06
N ALA A 111 5.18 15.54 10.79
CA ALA A 111 5.08 16.04 12.16
C ALA A 111 5.26 14.94 13.24
N VAL A 112 5.20 13.64 12.92
CA VAL A 112 5.14 12.56 13.92
C VAL A 112 5.96 11.35 13.50
N ARG A 113 6.73 10.75 14.42
CA ARG A 113 7.48 9.49 14.18
C ARG A 113 6.60 8.22 14.14
N LEU A 114 5.29 8.38 14.00
CA LEU A 114 4.35 7.26 13.92
C LEU A 114 4.02 6.99 12.45
N VAL A 115 3.83 5.71 12.11
CA VAL A 115 3.43 5.32 10.76
C VAL A 115 1.99 5.80 10.52
N GLY A 116 1.83 6.77 9.61
CA GLY A 116 0.54 7.35 9.23
C GLY A 116 -0.17 6.57 8.13
N GLY A 117 0.57 5.73 7.39
CA GLY A 117 0.03 4.97 6.27
C GLY A 117 1.02 3.98 5.67
N VAL A 118 0.63 3.40 4.55
CA VAL A 118 1.43 2.44 3.79
C VAL A 118 1.28 2.73 2.31
N LEU A 119 2.41 2.89 1.61
CA LEU A 119 2.48 2.87 0.16
C LEU A 119 2.81 1.44 -0.28
N LEU A 120 2.05 0.88 -1.22
CA LEU A 120 2.25 -0.44 -1.80
C LEU A 120 2.30 -0.32 -3.31
N ALA A 121 3.18 -1.09 -3.94
CA ALA A 121 3.13 -1.36 -5.37
C ALA A 121 3.33 -2.85 -5.65
N GLY A 122 2.75 -3.32 -6.75
CA GLY A 122 2.80 -4.74 -7.09
C GLY A 122 2.62 -5.05 -8.56
N TYR A 123 2.96 -6.29 -8.89
CA TYR A 123 2.89 -6.86 -10.22
C TYR A 123 1.90 -8.02 -10.25
N ARG A 124 1.13 -8.11 -11.33
CA ARG A 124 0.27 -9.24 -11.71
C ARG A 124 1.04 -10.26 -12.54
N SER A 125 2.15 -9.85 -13.13
CA SER A 125 3.11 -10.72 -13.80
C SER A 125 4.09 -11.36 -12.81
N LYS A 126 4.94 -12.27 -13.29
CA LYS A 126 5.98 -12.92 -12.48
C LYS A 126 7.18 -12.01 -12.16
N GLN A 127 7.12 -10.72 -12.50
CA GLN A 127 8.20 -9.78 -12.21
C GLN A 127 8.47 -9.70 -10.70
N PRO A 128 9.68 -10.02 -10.24
CA PRO A 128 9.95 -10.12 -8.82
C PRO A 128 10.05 -8.75 -8.16
N VAL A 129 9.69 -8.71 -6.88
CA VAL A 129 9.97 -7.60 -5.97
C VAL A 129 11.10 -7.96 -5.01
N SER A 130 11.81 -6.95 -4.55
CA SER A 130 12.95 -7.09 -3.65
C SER A 130 13.06 -5.88 -2.71
N ASN A 131 14.14 -5.86 -1.92
CA ASN A 131 14.47 -4.70 -1.10
C ASN A 131 14.72 -3.44 -1.95
N GLU A 132 15.27 -3.60 -3.16
CA GLU A 132 15.47 -2.51 -4.11
C GLU A 132 14.13 -1.90 -4.54
N THR A 133 13.11 -2.74 -4.78
CA THR A 133 11.75 -2.27 -5.06
C THR A 133 11.18 -1.45 -3.90
N ALA A 134 11.32 -1.94 -2.67
CA ALA A 134 10.89 -1.21 -1.48
C ALA A 134 11.65 0.12 -1.32
N SER A 135 12.97 0.11 -1.55
CA SER A 135 13.81 1.30 -1.45
C SER A 135 13.42 2.36 -2.48
N ARG A 136 13.08 1.94 -3.70
CA ARG A 136 12.54 2.81 -4.76
C ARG A 136 11.20 3.44 -4.35
N LEU A 137 10.29 2.67 -3.76
CA LEU A 137 9.02 3.20 -3.24
C LEU A 137 9.25 4.25 -2.13
N SER A 138 10.21 4.02 -1.24
CA SER A 138 10.55 5.00 -0.20
C SER A 138 11.05 6.32 -0.78
N GLN A 139 11.83 6.31 -1.86
CA GLN A 139 12.34 7.53 -2.49
C GLN A 139 11.22 8.46 -2.99
N TYR A 140 10.10 7.88 -3.47
CA TYR A 140 8.95 8.70 -3.87
C TYR A 140 8.34 9.48 -2.70
N LEU A 141 8.41 8.94 -1.49
CA LEU A 141 7.91 9.61 -0.28
C LEU A 141 8.84 10.72 0.21
N ASP A 142 10.13 10.69 -0.16
CA ASP A 142 11.08 11.75 0.19
C ASP A 142 11.01 12.95 -0.78
N THR A 143 10.37 12.76 -1.94
CA THR A 143 10.34 13.74 -3.05
C THR A 143 8.97 14.45 -3.17
N PHE A 144 7.97 14.01 -2.42
CA PHE A 144 6.59 14.50 -2.41
C PHE A 144 6.25 15.09 -1.04
#